data_AF-A0A6M1KR66-F1
#
_entry.id   AF-A0A6M1KR66-F1
#
_cell.length_a   1.000
_cell.length_b   1.000
_cell.length_c   1.000
_cell.angle_alpha   90.00
_cell.angle_beta   90.00
_cell.angle_gamma   90.00
#
_symmetry.space_group_name_H-M   'P 1'
#
loop_
_entity.id
_entity.type
_entity.pdbx_description
1 polymer ?
#
loop_
_entity_poly.entity_id
_entity_poly.type
_entity_poly.pdbx_seq_one_letter_code
_entity_poly.pdbx_strand_id
1 'polypeptide(L)' 'MRGGGKILSKATLKELRIAQKKTQKELSALTGISVRTLARYEKDVQKLRRAKYEKLRGIAEALTISVDDIFLGDDSDFMK' A
#
# COMPACT_ATOMS: atom_id res chain seq x y z
N MET A 1 -2.70 -30.27 5.17
CA MET A 1 -3.54 -29.13 5.61
C MET A 1 -2.61 -27.91 5.65
N ARG A 2 -2.72 -26.92 4.77
CA ARG A 2 -3.84 -25.98 4.63
C ARG A 2 -4.15 -25.70 3.16
N GLY A 3 -5.35 -26.08 2.73
CA GLY A 3 -5.98 -25.44 1.58
C GLY A 3 -6.43 -24.05 2.00
N GLY A 4 -6.17 -23.06 1.16
CA GLY A 4 -6.62 -21.69 1.31
C GLY A 4 -6.37 -20.98 -0.01
N GLY A 5 -7.43 -20.84 -0.80
CA GLY A 5 -7.39 -20.30 -2.15
C GLY A 5 -6.67 -18.95 -2.21
N LYS A 6 -5.80 -18.83 -3.20
CA LYS A 6 -5.13 -17.61 -3.59
C LYS A 6 -6.17 -16.61 -4.13
N ILE A 7 -6.82 -15.85 -3.25
CA ILE A 7 -7.60 -14.67 -3.64
C ILE A 7 -6.63 -13.50 -3.64
N LEU A 8 -5.93 -13.30 -4.75
CA LEU A 8 -5.01 -12.18 -4.99
C LEU A 8 -5.81 -10.90 -5.30
N SER A 9 -6.64 -10.42 -4.37
CA SER A 9 -7.16 -9.06 -4.49
C SER A 9 -6.09 -8.12 -3.94
N LYS A 10 -5.23 -7.60 -4.82
CA LYS A 10 -4.37 -6.46 -4.47
C LYS A 10 -5.25 -5.33 -3.95
N ALA A 11 -4.80 -4.62 -2.93
CA ALA A 11 -5.55 -3.52 -2.35
C ALA A 11 -4.75 -2.22 -2.44
N THR A 12 -5.45 -1.09 -2.48
CA THR A 12 -4.79 0.22 -2.47
C THR A 12 -4.02 0.42 -1.17
N LEU A 13 -3.02 1.30 -1.18
CA LEU A 13 -2.25 1.62 0.03
C LEU A 13 -3.16 2.10 1.18
N LYS A 14 -4.23 2.82 0.86
CA LYS A 14 -5.18 3.34 1.85
C LYS A 14 -5.95 2.20 2.53
N GLU A 15 -6.45 1.25 1.75
CA GLU A 15 -7.19 0.09 2.25
C GLU A 15 -6.30 -0.78 3.14
N LEU A 16 -5.08 -1.06 2.70
CA LEU A 16 -4.09 -1.82 3.47
C LEU A 16 -3.77 -1.14 4.80
N ARG A 17 -3.57 0.18 4.80
CA ARG A 17 -3.34 0.96 6.03
C ARG A 17 -4.54 0.92 6.98
N ILE A 18 -5.76 1.07 6.47
CA ILE A 18 -6.98 1.06 7.28
C ILE A 18 -7.25 -0.33 7.85
N ALA A 19 -7.02 -1.40 7.09
CA ALA A 19 -7.12 -2.78 7.57
C ALA A 19 -6.17 -3.05 8.75
N GLN A 20 -5.00 -2.41 8.75
CA GLN A 20 -4.01 -2.41 9.82
C GLN A 20 -4.34 -1.45 10.99
N LYS A 21 -5.47 -0.74 10.94
CA LYS A 21 -5.91 0.27 11.93
C LYS A 21 -4.87 1.37 12.19
N LYS A 22 -4.05 1.70 11.19
CA LYS A 22 -3.04 2.77 11.28
C LYS A 22 -3.55 4.06 10.68
N THR A 23 -3.22 5.20 11.25
CA THR A 23 -3.34 6.53 10.65
C THR A 23 -2.18 6.80 9.70
N GLN A 24 -2.29 7.83 8.85
CA GLN A 24 -1.17 8.25 8.00
C GLN A 24 0.03 8.75 8.83
N LYS A 25 -0.22 9.32 10.02
CA LYS A 25 0.83 9.78 10.94
C LYS A 25 1.60 8.61 11.54
N GLU A 26 0.92 7.53 11.92
CA GLU A 26 1.57 6.32 12.44
C GLU A 26 2.36 5.60 11.34
N LEU A 27 1.79 5.47 10.13
CA LEU A 27 2.54 4.89 9.01
C LEU A 27 3.76 5.76 8.63
N SER A 28 3.64 7.08 8.75
CA SER A 28 4.76 8.01 8.55
C SER A 28 5.88 7.77 9.55
N ALA A 29 5.55 7.59 10.83
CA ALA A 29 6.53 7.31 11.88
C ALA A 29 7.26 5.97 11.66
N LEU A 30 6.55 4.94 11.17
CA LEU A 30 7.12 3.62 10.92
C LEU A 30 8.03 3.57 9.69
N THR A 31 7.73 4.38 8.67
CA THR A 31 8.42 4.31 7.37
C THR A 31 9.43 5.43 7.13
N GLY A 32 9.40 6.49 7.95
CA GLY A 32 10.12 7.74 7.70
C GLY A 32 9.61 8.53 6.49
N ILE A 33 8.53 8.07 5.82
CA ILE A 33 7.92 8.77 4.70
C ILE A 33 7.00 9.85 5.28
N SER A 34 7.11 11.10 4.80
CA SER A 34 6.24 12.18 5.28
C SER A 34 4.75 11.87 5.07
N VAL A 35 3.91 12.30 6.02
CA VAL A 35 2.43 12.20 5.94
C VAL A 35 1.91 12.74 4.59
N ARG A 36 2.45 13.87 4.12
CA ARG A 36 2.09 14.46 2.82
C ARG A 36 2.38 13.51 1.65
N THR A 37 3.49 12.79 1.69
CA THR A 37 3.86 11.82 0.64
C THR A 37 2.95 10.59 0.70
N LEU A 38 2.67 10.07 1.90
CA LEU A 38 1.71 8.97 2.07
C LEU A 38 0.31 9.34 1.58
N ALA A 39 -0.19 10.54 1.94
CA ALA A 39 -1.47 11.03 1.45
C ALA A 39 -1.51 11.14 -0.08
N ARG A 40 -0.39 11.52 -0.71
CA ARG A 40 -0.28 11.57 -2.18
C ARG A 40 -0.25 10.18 -2.81
N TYR A 41 0.43 9.22 -2.19
CA TYR A 41 0.43 7.81 -2.62
C TYR A 41 -0.96 7.17 -2.48
N GLU A 42 -1.69 7.48 -1.41
CA GLU A 42 -3.06 7.00 -1.20
C GLU A 42 -4.08 7.65 -2.13
N LYS A 43 -3.78 8.84 -2.66
CA LYS A 43 -4.68 9.58 -3.56
C LYS A 43 -4.45 9.25 -5.04
N ASP A 44 -3.21 8.95 -5.43
CA ASP A 44 -2.80 8.79 -6.82
C ASP A 44 -1.81 7.62 -6.91
N VAL A 45 -2.31 6.47 -7.39
CA VAL A 45 -1.55 5.21 -7.49
C VAL A 45 -0.34 5.37 -8.41
N GLN A 46 -0.40 6.25 -9.43
CA GLN A 46 0.72 6.50 -10.33
C GLN A 46 1.89 7.16 -9.61
N LYS A 47 1.64 7.92 -8.53
CA LYS A 47 2.73 8.44 -7.67
C LYS A 47 3.37 7.34 -6.84
N LEU A 48 2.57 6.40 -6.33
CA LEU A 48 3.07 5.25 -5.58
C LEU A 48 3.89 4.31 -6.48
N ARG A 49 3.37 4.01 -7.68
CA ARG A 49 4.03 3.20 -8.71
C ARG A 49 5.40 3.74 -9.12
N ARG A 50 5.59 5.06 -9.11
CA ARG A 50 6.87 5.74 -9.42
C ARG A 50 7.79 5.89 -8.21
N ALA A 51 7.39 5.43 -7.02
CA ALA A 51 8.25 5.47 -5.84
C ALA A 51 9.45 4.50 -6.00
N LYS A 52 10.57 4.83 -5.36
CA LYS A 52 11.70 3.88 -5.24
C LYS A 52 11.21 2.59 -4.57
N TYR A 53 11.73 1.44 -5.02
CA TYR A 53 11.37 0.15 -4.44
C TYR A 53 11.57 0.09 -2.92
N GLU A 54 12.65 0.69 -2.40
CA GLU A 54 12.90 0.79 -0.95
C GLU A 54 11.73 1.41 -0.17
N LYS A 55 11.02 2.38 -0.75
CA LYS A 55 9.83 2.98 -0.12
C LYS A 55 8.64 2.02 -0.15
N LEU A 56 8.43 1.32 -1.26
CA LEU A 56 7.38 0.29 -1.38
C LEU A 56 7.63 -0.84 -0.38
N ARG A 57 8.87 -1.29 -0.29
CA ARG A 57 9.31 -2.31 0.67
C ARG A 57 9.12 -1.84 2.11
N GLY A 58 9.57 -0.63 2.46
CA GLY A 58 9.40 -0.09 3.81
C GLY A 58 7.93 0.08 4.21
N ILE A 59 7.07 0.47 3.27
CA ILE A 59 5.61 0.49 3.47
C ILE A 59 5.06 -0.92 3.72
N ALA A 60 5.44 -1.89 2.88
CA ALA A 60 4.98 -3.28 3.00
C ALA A 60 5.42 -3.91 4.33
N GLU A 61 6.67 -3.71 4.74
CA GLU A 61 7.20 -4.15 6.03
C GLU A 61 6.46 -3.49 7.21
N ALA A 62 6.24 -2.16 7.17
CA ALA A 62 5.48 -1.43 8.19
C ALA A 62 4.01 -1.88 8.31
N LEU A 63 3.46 -2.43 7.23
CA LEU A 63 2.12 -3.00 7.16
C LEU A 63 2.13 -4.54 7.22
N THR A 64 3.26 -5.19 7.49
CA THR A 64 3.34 -6.68 7.59
C THR A 64 2.68 -7.41 6.41
N ILE A 65 2.89 -6.91 5.19
CA ILE A 65 2.38 -7.48 3.93
C ILE A 65 3.52 -7.67 2.92
N SER A 66 3.25 -8.30 1.79
CA SER A 66 4.15 -8.30 0.62
C SER A 66 3.98 -7.01 -0.19
N VAL A 67 5.04 -6.60 -0.89
CA VAL A 67 4.94 -5.53 -1.91
C VAL A 67 3.95 -5.93 -3.01
N ASP A 68 3.80 -7.23 -3.30
CA ASP A 68 2.86 -7.74 -4.31
C ASP A 68 1.39 -7.53 -3.93
N ASP A 69 1.10 -7.36 -2.64
CA ASP A 69 -0.25 -7.10 -2.13
C ASP A 69 -0.69 -5.65 -2.38
N ILE A 70 0.26 -4.74 -2.63
CA ILE A 70 0.01 -3.34 -2.95
C ILE A 70 -0.46 -3.23 -4.40
N PHE A 71 -1.67 -2.72 -4.60
CA PHE A 71 -2.16 -2.37 -5.93
C PHE A 71 -1.35 -1.21 -6.50
N LEU A 72 -0.68 -1.48 -7.62
CA LEU A 72 0.09 -0.52 -8.41
C LEU A 72 -0.42 -0.43 -9.86
N GLY A 73 -1.62 -0.96 -10.11
CA GLY A 73 -2.29 -0.94 -11.42
C GLY A 73 -2.82 0.44 -11.77
N ASP A 74 -3.44 0.57 -12.94
CA ASP A 74 -4.05 1.83 -13.36
C ASP A 74 -5.44 1.99 -12.74
N ASP A 75 -5.80 3.20 -12.29
CA ASP A 75 -7.10 3.47 -11.65
C ASP A 75 -8.28 3.20 -12.60
N SER A 76 -8.02 3.16 -13.91
CA SER A 76 -8.99 2.81 -14.96
C SER A 76 -9.45 1.34 -14.92
N ASP A 77 -8.65 0.44 -14.33
CA ASP A 77 -9.00 -0.98 -14.19
C ASP A 77 -9.81 -1.27 -12.93
N PHE A 78 -9.81 -0.36 -11.95
CA PHE A 78 -10.50 -0.52 -10.66
C PHE A 78 -11.89 0.15 -10.62
N MET A 79 -12.19 1.04 -11.57
CA MET A 79 -13.46 1.78 -11.70
C MET A 79 -14.39 1.22 -12.80
N LYS A 80 -14.16 -0.03 -13.25
CA LYS A 80 -15.06 -0.76 -14.17
C LYS A 80 -15.97 -1.74 -13.43
#